data_AF-A0A940R2T7-F1
#
_entry.id   AF-A0A940R2T7-F1
#
_cell.length_a   1.000
_cell.length_b   1.000
_cell.length_c   1.000
_cell.angle_alpha   90.00
_cell.angle_beta   90.00
_cell.angle_gamma   90.00
#
_symmetry.space_group_name_H-M   'P 1'
#
loop_
_entity.id
_entity.type
_entity.pdbx_description
1 polymer ?
#
loop_
_entity_poly.entity_id
_entity_poly.type
_entity_poly.pdbx_seq_one_letter_code
_entity_poly.pdbx_strand_id
1 'polypeptide(L)'
;SIGYMIIKNGKEVFGNFQGTQEGQEKARRFSKRISNVYKTGIILTVVAGMEYAASVEAKGYDVITGSGNVADSAMNRSMARLKQNLQRLK
;
A
#
# COMPACT_ATOMS: atom_id res chain seq x y z
N SER A 1 -9.98 8.33 -6.61
CA SER A 1 -9.46 6.96 -6.79
C SER A 1 -8.78 6.50 -5.52
N ILE A 2 -8.83 5.22 -5.16
CA ILE A 2 -8.17 4.63 -3.98
C ILE A 2 -7.66 3.24 -4.33
N GLY A 3 -6.67 2.72 -3.62
CA GLY A 3 -6.30 1.32 -3.76
C GLY A 3 -4.95 0.95 -3.16
N TYR A 4 -4.53 -0.28 -3.42
CA TYR A 4 -3.29 -0.82 -2.91
C TYR A 4 -2.66 -1.83 -3.87
N MET A 5 -1.36 -2.07 -3.69
CA MET A 5 -0.63 -3.13 -4.36
C MET A 5 0.47 -3.71 -3.47
N ILE A 6 0.57 -5.03 -3.49
CA ILE A 6 1.60 -5.83 -2.83
C ILE A 6 2.56 -6.32 -3.90
N ILE A 7 3.85 -6.08 -3.65
CA ILE A 7 4.95 -6.46 -4.54
C ILE A 7 5.93 -7.32 -3.76
N LYS A 8 6.31 -8.46 -4.32
CA LYS A 8 7.32 -9.37 -3.77
C LYS A 8 8.48 -9.47 -4.74
N ASN A 9 9.69 -9.09 -4.29
CA ASN A 9 10.91 -9.15 -5.09
C ASN A 9 10.75 -8.50 -6.48
N GLY A 10 10.22 -7.29 -6.50
CA GLY A 10 9.99 -6.51 -7.72
C GLY A 10 8.78 -6.93 -8.57
N LYS A 11 8.06 -8.01 -8.23
CA LYS A 11 6.88 -8.50 -8.96
C LYS A 11 5.59 -8.22 -8.19
N GLU A 12 4.58 -7.70 -8.89
CA GLU A 12 3.21 -7.59 -8.37
C GLU A 12 2.68 -8.99 -8.03
N VAL A 13 2.15 -9.15 -6.82
CA VAL A 13 1.53 -10.42 -6.37
C VAL A 13 0.04 -10.28 -6.09
N PHE A 14 -0.41 -9.10 -5.66
CA PHE A 14 -1.81 -8.83 -5.39
C PHE A 14 -2.05 -7.33 -5.35
N GLY A 15 -3.24 -6.87 -5.74
CA GLY A 15 -3.57 -5.46 -5.68
C GLY A 15 -4.94 -5.16 -6.26
N ASN A 16 -5.49 -4.02 -5.87
CA ASN A 16 -6.72 -3.49 -6.45
C ASN A 16 -6.68 -1.97 -6.42
N PHE A 17 -7.00 -1.35 -7.55
CA PHE A 17 -7.17 0.10 -7.68
C PHE A 17 -8.58 0.40 -8.17
N GLN A 18 -9.27 1.29 -7.47
CA GLN A 18 -10.63 1.72 -7.78
C GLN A 18 -10.66 3.22 -8.10
N GLY A 19 -11.57 3.60 -8.99
CA GLY A 19 -11.75 4.97 -9.47
C GLY A 19 -11.46 5.12 -10.96
N THR A 20 -11.14 6.33 -11.40
CA THR A 20 -10.91 6.64 -12.83
C THR A 20 -9.76 5.83 -13.41
N GLN A 21 -9.82 5.52 -14.72
CA GLN A 21 -8.74 4.83 -15.43
C GLN A 21 -7.40 5.55 -15.26
N GLU A 22 -7.39 6.88 -15.40
CA GLU A 22 -6.19 7.70 -15.18
C GLU A 22 -5.61 7.53 -13.76
N GLY A 23 -6.46 7.50 -12.73
CA GLY A 23 -6.02 7.30 -11.36
C GLY A 23 -5.43 5.91 -11.13
N GLN A 24 -6.04 4.87 -11.72
CA GLN A 24 -5.52 3.50 -11.66
C GLN A 24 -4.16 3.40 -12.37
N GLU A 25 -3.99 4.02 -13.54
CA GLU A 25 -2.73 4.03 -14.26
C GLU A 25 -1.62 4.78 -13.50
N LYS A 26 -1.91 5.96 -12.95
CA LYS A 26 -0.95 6.71 -12.12
C LYS A 26 -0.49 5.88 -10.92
N ALA A 27 -1.42 5.19 -10.25
CA ALA A 27 -1.11 4.31 -9.13
C ALA A 27 -0.20 3.13 -9.52
N ARG A 28 -0.48 2.47 -10.65
CA ARG A 28 0.36 1.39 -11.17
C ARG A 28 1.76 1.89 -11.55
N ARG A 29 1.86 3.05 -12.23
CA ARG A 29 3.15 3.66 -12.59
C ARG A 29 3.99 3.99 -11.36
N PHE A 30 3.38 4.60 -10.34
CA PHE A 30 4.04 4.91 -9.08
C PHE A 30 4.59 3.65 -8.41
N SER A 31 3.73 2.64 -8.25
CA SER A 31 4.13 1.41 -7.58
C SER A 31 5.21 0.62 -8.34
N LYS A 32 5.18 0.65 -9.68
CA LYS A 32 6.25 0.08 -10.54
C LYS A 32 7.57 0.86 -10.41
N ARG A 33 7.51 2.17 -10.18
CA ARG A 33 8.71 2.97 -9.85
C ARG A 33 9.29 2.53 -8.52
N ILE A 34 8.46 2.32 -7.49
CA ILE A 34 8.90 1.84 -6.18
C ILE A 34 9.51 0.43 -6.26
N SER A 35 8.93 -0.48 -7.06
CA SER A 35 9.48 -1.83 -7.23
C SER A 35 10.83 -1.86 -7.94
N ASN A 36 11.14 -0.86 -8.76
CA ASN A 36 12.46 -0.72 -9.38
C ASN A 36 13.53 -0.23 -8.39
N VAL A 37 13.13 0.49 -7.33
CA VAL A 37 14.04 0.95 -6.28
C VAL A 37 14.31 -0.19 -5.29
N TYR A 38 13.27 -0.90 -4.85
CA TYR A 38 13.38 -1.99 -3.87
C TYR A 38 13.21 -3.35 -4.55
N LYS A 39 14.31 -3.92 -5.03
CA LYS A 39 14.33 -5.17 -5.81
C LYS A 39 14.04 -6.43 -5.00
N THR A 40 14.21 -6.40 -3.68
CA THR A 40 14.06 -7.55 -2.77
C THR A 40 13.17 -7.21 -1.59
N GLY A 41 12.42 -8.18 -1.08
CA GLY A 41 11.52 -8.01 0.07
C GLY A 41 10.05 -7.89 -0.34
N ILE A 42 9.23 -7.40 0.60
CA ILE A 42 7.79 -7.17 0.41
C ILE A 42 7.52 -5.67 0.50
N ILE A 43 6.84 -5.12 -0.50
CA ILE A 43 6.44 -3.71 -0.56
C ILE A 43 4.92 -3.67 -0.57
N LEU A 44 4.33 -2.85 0.30
CA LEU A 44 2.92 -2.47 0.26
C LEU A 44 2.84 -1.02 -0.20
N THR A 45 2.22 -0.78 -1.34
CA THR A 45 1.89 0.57 -1.81
C THR A 45 0.40 0.81 -1.59
N VAL A 46 0.05 1.90 -0.91
CA VAL A 46 -1.33 2.35 -0.70
C VAL A 46 -1.48 3.73 -1.32
N VAL A 47 -2.55 3.97 -2.08
CA VAL A 47 -2.79 5.23 -2.78
C VAL A 47 -4.21 5.74 -2.52
N ALA A 48 -4.34 7.06 -2.44
CA ALA A 48 -5.61 7.76 -2.54
C ALA A 48 -5.43 8.97 -3.48
N GLY A 49 -6.47 9.28 -4.23
CA GLY A 49 -6.49 10.41 -5.16
C GLY A 49 -6.53 11.71 -4.40
N MET A 50 -5.85 12.74 -4.91
CA MET A 50 -5.68 14.03 -4.23
C MET A 50 -7.00 14.67 -3.81
N GLU A 51 -8.04 14.62 -4.66
CA GLU A 51 -9.36 15.15 -4.29
C GLU A 51 -10.08 14.32 -3.22
N TYR A 52 -9.87 13.01 -3.19
CA TYR A 52 -10.39 12.15 -2.12
C TYR A 52 -9.68 12.43 -0.80
N ALA A 53 -8.35 12.59 -0.82
CA ALA A 53 -7.59 12.97 0.37
C ALA A 53 -8.03 14.37 0.87
N ALA A 54 -8.03 15.37 0.00
CA ALA A 54 -8.39 16.74 0.35
C ALA A 54 -9.85 16.90 0.81
N SER A 55 -10.81 16.23 0.17
CA SER A 55 -12.23 16.32 0.56
C SER A 55 -12.57 15.65 1.88
N VAL A 56 -11.77 14.67 2.30
CA VAL A 56 -11.97 13.93 3.55
C VAL A 56 -11.15 14.58 4.69
N GLU A 57 -9.97 15.13 4.40
CA GLU A 57 -9.20 16.00 5.30
C GLU A 57 -9.94 17.32 5.59
N ALA A 58 -10.59 17.93 4.60
CA ALA A 58 -11.42 19.12 4.79
C ALA A 58 -12.64 18.88 5.71
N LYS A 59 -13.02 17.62 5.93
CA LYS A 59 -14.07 17.21 6.87
C LYS A 59 -13.51 16.88 8.27
N GLY A 60 -12.23 17.12 8.51
CA GLY A 60 -11.56 16.87 9.79
C GLY A 60 -11.13 15.42 10.02
N TYR A 61 -11.21 14.56 9.00
CA TYR A 61 -10.76 13.17 9.08
C TYR A 61 -9.33 13.04 8.58
N ASP A 62 -8.51 12.27 9.27
CA ASP A 62 -7.12 12.01 8.86
C ASP A 62 -7.06 10.87 7.82
N VAL A 63 -6.57 11.14 6.61
CA VAL A 63 -6.76 10.24 5.45
C VAL A 63 -5.50 9.54 5.03
N ILE A 64 -4.41 10.28 4.80
CA ILE A 64 -3.11 9.71 4.40
C ILE A 64 -2.12 9.77 5.55
N THR A 65 -2.08 10.89 6.28
CA THR A 65 -1.08 11.15 7.31
C THR A 65 -1.25 10.20 8.51
N GLY A 66 -2.46 10.08 9.04
CA GLY A 66 -2.80 9.15 10.12
C GLY A 66 -2.88 7.70 9.67
N SER A 67 -3.40 7.45 8.46
CA SER A 67 -3.47 6.10 7.88
C SER A 67 -2.10 5.49 7.64
N GLY A 68 -1.06 6.31 7.38
CA GLY A 68 0.32 5.85 7.28
C GLY A 68 0.80 5.17 8.57
N ASN A 69 0.56 5.77 9.73
CA ASN A 69 0.94 5.21 11.03
C ASN A 69 0.16 3.92 11.37
N VAL A 70 -1.13 3.87 11.02
CA VAL A 70 -1.96 2.67 11.19
C VAL A 70 -1.52 1.56 10.26
N ALA A 71 -1.21 1.89 9.00
CA ALA A 71 -0.71 0.94 8.01
C ALA A 71 0.63 0.36 8.45
N ASP A 72 1.57 1.18 8.93
CA ASP A 72 2.87 0.72 9.42
C ASP A 72 2.72 -0.19 10.65
N SER A 73 1.87 0.19 11.60
CA SER A 73 1.53 -0.65 12.75
C SER A 73 0.90 -1.99 12.36
N ALA A 74 -0.02 -1.99 11.39
CA ALA A 74 -0.68 -3.19 10.89
C ALA A 74 0.28 -4.09 10.09
N MET A 75 1.19 -3.49 9.31
CA MET A 75 2.24 -4.16 8.56
C MET A 75 3.21 -4.87 9.51
N ASN A 76 3.68 -4.16 10.55
CA ASN A 76 4.56 -4.72 11.57
C ASN A 76 3.91 -5.90 12.32
N ARG A 77 2.64 -5.78 12.70
CA ARG A 77 1.89 -6.90 13.31
C ARG A 77 1.75 -8.08 12.37
N SER A 78 1.44 -7.84 11.09
CA SER A 78 1.29 -8.89 10.08
C SER A 78 2.61 -9.62 9.83
N MET A 79 3.72 -8.87 9.75
CA MET A 79 5.06 -9.44 9.59
C MET A 79 5.51 -10.24 10.82
N ALA A 80 5.18 -9.79 12.03
CA ALA A 80 5.45 -10.53 13.27
C ALA A 80 4.69 -11.86 13.30
N ARG A 81 3.40 -11.85 12.93
CA ARG A 81 2.59 -13.07 12.82
C ARG A 81 3.12 -14.02 11.75
N LEU A 82 3.54 -13.50 10.60
CA LEU A 82 4.14 -14.31 9.54
C LEU A 82 5.40 -15.03 10.03
N LYS A 83 6.28 -14.33 10.75
CA LYS A 83 7.50 -14.92 11.34
C LYS A 83 7.16 -16.03 12.35
N GLN A 84 6.19 -15.81 13.24
CA GLN A 84 5.75 -16.83 14.20
C GLN A 84 5.20 -18.08 13.50
N ASN A 85 4.38 -17.91 12.48
CA ASN A 85 3.81 -19.05 11.74
C ASN A 85 4.89 -19.84 11.00
N LEU A 86 5.88 -19.16 10.41
CA LEU A 86 7.02 -19.83 9.76
C LEU A 86 7.91 -20.59 10.74
N GLN A 87 8.07 -20.11 11.98
CA GLN A 87 8.80 -20.82 13.03
C GLN A 87 8.08 -22.08 13.51
N ARG A 88 6.73 -22.09 13.49
CA ARG A 88 5.91 -23.25 13.85
C ARG A 88 5.85 -24.34 12.78
N LEU A 89 6.28 -24.04 11.56
CA LEU A 89 6.34 -24.97 10.43
C LEU A 89 7.71 -25.71 10.33
N LYS A 90 8.69 -25.30 11.14
CA LYS A 90 9.96 -25.99 11.32
C LYS A 90 9.87 -26.93 12.52
#